data_AF-A0A1M4TX12-F1
#
_entry.id   AF-A0A1M4TX12-F1
#
_cell.length_a   1.000
_cell.length_b   1.000
_cell.length_c   1.000
_cell.angle_alpha   90.00
_cell.angle_beta   90.00
_cell.angle_gamma   90.00
#
_symmetry.space_group_name_H-M   'P 1'
#
loop_
_entity.id
_entity.type
_entity.pdbx_description
1 polymer ?
#
loop_
_entity_poly.entity_id
_entity_poly.type
_entity_poly.pdbx_seq_one_letter_code
_entity_poly.pdbx_strand_id
1 'polypeptide(L)' 'MLANIFFFSGVIFILNGIYLFNFSVKETRKGYMKNEEKIRKSDKQAFVSIAIGIILFFITSLF' A
#
# COMPACT_ATOMS: atom_id res chain seq x y z
N MET A 1 -6.51 -18.22 15.30
CA MET A 1 -6.37 -16.86 15.90
C MET A 1 -5.26 -16.06 15.22
N LEU A 2 -4.03 -16.60 15.12
CA LEU A 2 -2.92 -15.97 14.38
C LEU A 2 -3.23 -15.74 12.89
N ALA A 3 -3.81 -16.72 12.19
CA ALA A 3 -4.23 -16.57 10.80
C ALA A 3 -5.15 -15.35 10.58
N ASN A 4 -6.13 -15.13 11.47
CA ASN A 4 -7.01 -13.95 11.40
C ASN A 4 -6.23 -12.64 11.59
N ILE A 5 -5.24 -12.60 12.50
CA ILE A 5 -4.41 -11.42 12.72
C ILE A 5 -3.60 -11.09 11.47
N PHE A 6 -2.97 -12.10 10.84
CA PHE A 6 -2.21 -11.90 9.60
C PHE A 6 -3.12 -11.50 8.44
N PHE A 7 -4.31 -12.09 8.33
CA PHE A 7 -5.30 -11.75 7.32
C PHE A 7 -5.75 -10.29 7.43
N PHE A 8 -6.22 -9.85 8.61
CA PHE A 8 -6.66 -8.47 8.81
C PHE A 8 -5.52 -7.46 8.66
N SER A 9 -4.32 -7.82 9.13
CA SER A 9 -3.13 -6.99 8.91
C SER A 9 -2.81 -6.85 7.41
N GLY A 10 -2.89 -7.94 6.65
CA GLY A 10 -2.72 -7.94 5.20
C GLY A 10 -3.71 -7.01 4.50
N VAL A 11 -5.00 -7.08 4.88
CA VAL A 11 -6.05 -6.19 4.38
C VAL A 11 -5.72 -4.72 4.66
N ILE A 12 -5.29 -4.38 5.88
CA ILE A 12 -4.93 -2.99 6.25
C ILE A 12 -3.77 -2.48 5.39
N PHE A 13 -2.74 -3.30 5.18
CA PHE A 13 -1.58 -2.93 4.37
C PHE A 13 -1.94 -2.72 2.89
N ILE A 14 -2.81 -3.56 2.32
CA ILE A 14 -3.34 -3.37 0.96
C ILE A 14 -4.14 -2.07 0.85
N LEU A 15 -5.07 -1.83 1.78
CA LEU A 15 -5.90 -0.62 1.79
C LEU A 15 -5.05 0.65 1.90
N ASN A 16 -4.02 0.62 2.76
CA ASN A 16 -3.07 1.73 2.88
C ASN A 16 -2.31 1.95 1.57
N GLY A 17 -1.83 0.88 0.93
CA GLY A 17 -1.20 0.96 -0.39
C GLY A 17 -2.11 1.61 -1.45
N ILE A 18 -3.36 1.17 -1.54
CA ILE A 18 -4.35 1.75 -2.47
C ILE A 18 -4.62 3.23 -2.14
N TYR A 19 -4.72 3.58 -0.86
CA TYR A 19 -4.91 4.97 -0.43
C TYR A 19 -3.76 5.89 -0.88
N LEU A 20 -2.52 5.44 -0.68
CA LEU A 20 -1.32 6.17 -1.10
C LEU A 20 -1.22 6.33 -2.61
N PHE A 21 -1.60 5.31 -3.39
CA PHE A 21 -1.70 5.41 -4.85
C PHE A 21 -2.79 6.37 -5.30
N ASN A 22 -3.97 6.34 -4.68
CA ASN A 22 -5.05 7.27 -5.01
C ASN A 22 -4.68 8.73 -4.69
N PHE A 23 -3.93 8.96 -3.61
CA PHE A 23 -3.39 10.28 -3.29
C PHE A 23 -2.40 10.75 -4.37
N SER A 24 -1.47 9.88 -4.75
CA SER A 24 -0.50 10.12 -5.82
C SER A 24 -1.19 10.48 -7.14
N VAL A 25 -2.14 9.67 -7.60
CA VAL A 25 -2.91 9.91 -8.84
C VAL A 25 -3.67 11.24 -8.79
N LYS A 26 -4.27 11.59 -7.64
CA LYS A 26 -4.95 12.88 -7.46
C LYS A 26 -3.98 14.06 -7.60
N GLU A 27 -2.77 13.95 -7.06
CA GLU A 27 -1.76 15.00 -7.19
C GLU A 27 -1.17 15.10 -8.60
N THR A 28 -0.94 13.96 -9.28
CA THR A 28 -0.52 13.95 -10.68
C THR A 28 -1.57 14.60 -11.59
N ARG A 29 -2.87 14.33 -11.37
CA ARG A 29 -3.97 14.95 -12.15
C ARG A 29 -4.09 16.45 -12.00
N LYS A 30 -3.68 17.02 -10.86
CA LYS A 30 -3.73 18.46 -10.62
C LYS A 30 -2.56 19.23 -11.26
N GLY A 31 -1.70 18.57 -12.04
CA GLY A 31 -0.64 19.23 -12.82
C GLY A 31 0.61 19.60 -12.01
N TYR A 32 0.83 18.93 -10.87
CA TYR A 32 1.97 19.25 -10.00
C TYR A 32 3.25 18.49 -10.38
N MET A 33 3.94 18.96 -11.42
CA MET A 33 5.36 18.66 -11.61
C MET A 33 6.24 19.19 -10.45
N LYS A 34 5.69 20.06 -9.58
CA LYS A 34 6.41 20.64 -8.43
C LYS A 34 6.54 19.70 -7.21
N ASN A 35 5.76 18.62 -7.15
CA ASN A 35 5.72 17.67 -6.02
C ASN A 35 6.15 16.25 -6.41
N GLU A 36 6.86 16.12 -7.52
CA GLU A 36 7.25 14.83 -8.12
C GLU A 36 8.02 13.94 -7.14
N GLU A 37 8.89 14.51 -6.31
CA GLU A 37 9.60 13.76 -5.26
C GLU A 37 8.67 13.20 -4.17
N LYS A 38 7.64 13.97 -3.76
CA LYS A 38 6.64 13.52 -2.77
C LYS A 38 5.78 12.39 -3.35
N ILE A 39 5.37 12.53 -4.60
CA ILE A 39 4.63 11.51 -5.34
C ILE A 39 5.46 10.22 -5.41
N ARG A 40 6.72 10.31 -5.83
CA ARG A 40 7.63 9.16 -5.94
C ARG A 40 7.86 8.46 -4.60
N LYS A 41 7.95 9.22 -3.49
CA LYS A 41 8.07 8.66 -2.14
C LYS A 41 6.78 7.96 -1.69
N SER A 42 5.63 8.57 -1.99
CA SER A 42 4.31 7.98 -1.72
C SER A 42 4.10 6.67 -2.47
N ASP A 43 4.43 6.63 -3.77
CA ASP A 43 4.31 5.43 -4.60
C ASP A 43 5.23 4.30 -4.12
N LYS A 44 6.48 4.62 -3.72
CA LYS A 44 7.36 3.63 -3.10
C LYS A 44 6.77 3.05 -1.82
N GLN A 45 6.23 3.90 -0.95
CA GLN A 45 5.58 3.44 0.29
C GLN A 45 4.32 2.63 0.00
N ALA A 46 3.56 2.99 -1.04
CA ALA A 46 2.40 2.25 -1.49
C ALA A 46 2.80 0.84 -1.96
N PHE A 47 3.85 0.75 -2.78
CA PHE A 47 4.37 -0.52 -3.29
C PHE A 47 4.88 -1.42 -2.17
N VAL A 48 5.62 -0.87 -1.20
CA VAL A 48 6.09 -1.60 -0.02
C VAL A 48 4.91 -2.09 0.81
N SER A 49 3.90 -1.25 1.03
CA SER A 49 2.70 -1.63 1.79
C SER A 49 1.95 -2.77 1.12
N ILE A 50 1.77 -2.72 -0.21
CA ILE A 50 1.14 -3.80 -0.97
C ILE A 50 1.97 -5.08 -0.90
N ALA A 51 3.29 -5.00 -1.06
CA ALA A 51 4.18 -6.16 -0.98
C ALA A 51 4.10 -6.84 0.40
N ILE A 52 4.12 -6.05 1.49
CA ILE A 52 3.93 -6.57 2.85
C ILE A 52 2.55 -7.21 2.99
N GLY A 53 1.49 -6.59 2.47
CA GLY A 53 0.15 -7.16 2.49
C GLY A 53 0.06 -8.52 1.78
N ILE A 54 0.68 -8.65 0.60
CA ILE A 54 0.76 -9.91 -0.15
C ILE A 54 1.52 -10.97 0.65
N ILE A 55 2.67 -10.63 1.24
CA ILE A 55 3.45 -11.54 2.08
C ILE A 55 2.62 -12.03 3.27
N LEU A 56 1.88 -11.14 3.93
CA LEU A 56 1.01 -11.50 5.05
C LEU A 56 -0.10 -12.48 4.62
N PHE A 57 -0.65 -12.34 3.41
CA PHE A 57 -1.61 -13.32 2.89
C PHE A 57 -0.97 -14.67 2.58
N PHE A 58 0.24 -14.70 2.02
CA PHE A 58 0.99 -15.95 1.84
C PHE A 58 1.25 -16.63 3.18
N ILE A 59 1.72 -15.88 4.19
CA ILE A 59 1.92 -16.40 5.54
C ILE A 59 0.61 -16.93 6.12
N THR A 60 -0.49 -16.19 5.95
CA THR A 60 -1.82 -16.62 6.40
C THR A 60 -2.21 -17.95 5.77
N SER A 61 -1.91 -18.18 4.49
CA SER A 61 -2.26 -19.42 3.78
C SER A 61 -1.50 -20.68 4.25
N LEU A 62 -0.43 -20.51 5.04
CA LEU A 62 0.36 -21.61 5.60
C LEU A 62 -0.18 -22.11 6.95
N PHE A 63 -1.21 -21.46 7.51
CA PHE A 63 -1.84 -21.79 8.80
C PHE A 63 -3.31 -22.20 8.61
#